data_AF-V9V6T2-F1
#
_entry.id   AF-V9V6T2-F1
#
_cell.length_a   1.000
_cell.length_b   1.000
_cell.length_c   1.000
_cell.angle_alpha   90.00
_cell.angle_beta   90.00
_cell.angle_gamma   90.00
#
_symmetry.space_group_name_H-M   'P 1'
#
loop_
_entity.id
_entity.type
_entity.pdbx_description
1 polymer ?
#
loop_
_entity_poly.entity_id
_entity_poly.type
_entity_poly.pdbx_seq_one_letter_code
_entity_poly.pdbx_strand_id
1 'polypeptide(L)'
;MRLDDGYANTRLSRSGDKTDDSFFDFSPGDDWLILGGRTLPPLLEFRYISKTEDRLHYHIHLWGQPDKKLGVSRNGYLGFYKYAEVTDYWVIEPLHLLNGSLICHLRDQSGQSVGAIDYKRDEYQETLAPLNVKKGQIVTFDLTKY
;
A
#
# COMPACT_ATOMS: atom_id res chain seq x y z
N MET A 1 8.27 1.64 -1.18
CA MET A 1 7.31 2.35 -0.30
C MET A 1 7.39 1.76 1.09
N ARG A 2 7.44 2.57 2.13
CA ARG A 2 7.48 2.15 3.54
C ARG A 2 6.59 3.07 4.38
N LEU A 3 6.36 2.76 5.66
CA LEU A 3 5.77 3.73 6.57
C LEU A 3 6.79 4.80 6.97
N ASP A 4 6.30 6.03 7.16
CA ASP A 4 7.09 7.18 7.60
C ASP A 4 7.63 7.02 9.04
N ASP A 5 6.96 6.21 9.88
CA ASP A 5 7.40 5.95 11.26
C ASP A 5 8.66 5.06 11.36
N GLY A 6 9.21 4.59 10.24
CA GLY A 6 10.54 3.99 10.16
C GLY A 6 10.63 2.51 10.58
N TYR A 7 9.56 1.91 11.10
CA TYR A 7 9.60 0.55 11.66
C TYR A 7 8.95 -0.52 10.76
N ALA A 8 8.14 -0.12 9.78
CA ALA A 8 7.40 -1.07 8.94
C ALA A 8 7.64 -0.85 7.43
N ASN A 9 8.20 -1.88 6.79
CA ASN A 9 8.26 -1.98 5.33
C ASN A 9 6.89 -2.41 4.77
N THR A 10 6.58 -2.00 3.54
CA THR A 10 5.52 -2.69 2.80
C THR A 10 6.06 -4.02 2.26
N ARG A 11 5.20 -5.03 2.09
CA ARG A 11 5.51 -6.24 1.34
C ARG A 11 4.28 -6.74 0.57
N LEU A 12 4.52 -7.67 -0.33
CA LEU A 12 3.45 -8.45 -0.96
C LEU A 12 3.09 -9.64 -0.08
N SER A 13 1.79 -9.86 0.10
CA SER A 13 1.27 -11.07 0.72
C SER A 13 1.45 -12.27 -0.21
N ARG A 14 1.41 -13.44 0.42
CA ARG A 14 1.30 -14.74 -0.21
C ARG A 14 0.10 -15.45 0.40
N SER A 15 -0.53 -16.32 -0.36
CA SER A 15 -1.63 -17.20 0.08
C SER A 15 -1.30 -18.00 1.36
N GLY A 16 -0.02 -18.36 1.54
CA GLY A 16 0.50 -19.01 2.75
C GLY A 16 0.73 -18.09 3.95
N ASP A 17 0.48 -16.78 3.84
CA ASP A 17 0.54 -15.85 4.99
C ASP A 17 -0.67 -15.99 5.92
N LYS A 18 -1.69 -16.80 5.54
CA LYS A 18 -2.75 -17.20 6.47
C LYS A 18 -2.25 -18.30 7.41
N THR A 19 -2.17 -17.97 8.68
CA THR A 19 -2.04 -18.91 9.82
C THR A 19 -3.34 -18.94 10.63
N ASP A 20 -3.46 -19.85 11.59
CA ASP A 20 -4.62 -19.88 12.51
C ASP A 20 -4.73 -18.59 13.36
N ASP A 21 -3.61 -17.88 13.54
CA ASP A 21 -3.51 -16.56 14.18
C ASP A 21 -3.42 -15.40 13.15
N SER A 22 -3.90 -15.59 11.91
CA SER A 22 -3.70 -14.60 10.85
C SER A 22 -4.46 -13.29 11.11
N PHE A 23 -3.80 -12.17 10.90
CA PHE A 23 -4.37 -10.81 10.89
C PHE A 23 -5.40 -10.55 9.78
N PHE A 24 -5.62 -11.51 8.89
CA PHE A 24 -6.60 -11.39 7.83
C PHE A 24 -7.89 -12.12 8.21
N ASP A 25 -9.02 -11.47 7.99
CA ASP A 25 -10.36 -12.07 8.11
C ASP A 25 -10.53 -13.33 7.21
N PHE A 26 -9.67 -13.52 6.19
CA PHE A 26 -9.68 -14.60 5.20
C PHE A 26 -8.27 -14.81 4.62
N SER A 27 -8.04 -15.86 3.82
CA SER A 27 -6.72 -16.06 3.21
C SER A 27 -6.41 -14.89 2.26
N PRO A 28 -5.33 -14.12 2.48
CA PRO A 28 -4.98 -13.08 1.53
C PRO A 28 -4.70 -13.72 0.17
N GLY A 29 -5.03 -13.00 -0.90
CA GLY A 29 -4.52 -13.35 -2.22
C GLY A 29 -2.99 -13.22 -2.25
N ASP A 30 -2.37 -13.78 -3.27
CA ASP A 30 -1.02 -13.37 -3.63
C ASP A 30 -1.05 -11.89 -4.08
N ASP A 31 0.05 -11.18 -3.83
CA ASP A 31 0.28 -9.81 -4.29
C ASP A 31 -0.59 -8.71 -3.64
N TRP A 32 -1.16 -8.95 -2.46
CA TRP A 32 -1.77 -7.85 -1.69
C TRP A 32 -0.70 -7.06 -0.96
N LEU A 33 -0.89 -5.74 -0.89
CA LEU A 33 0.04 -4.88 -0.21
C LEU A 33 -0.27 -4.88 1.29
N ILE A 34 0.72 -5.26 2.09
CA ILE A 34 0.64 -5.29 3.55
C ILE A 34 1.85 -4.60 4.17
N LEU A 35 1.75 -4.28 5.46
CA LEU A 35 2.84 -3.75 6.26
C LEU A 35 3.54 -4.85 7.05
N GLY A 36 4.81 -4.63 7.35
CA GLY A 36 5.62 -5.51 8.17
C GLY A 36 6.22 -6.69 7.41
N GLY A 37 6.85 -7.59 8.18
CA GLY A 37 7.59 -8.73 7.64
C GLY A 37 9.04 -8.41 7.28
N ARG A 38 9.82 -9.47 7.01
CA ARG A 38 11.29 -9.41 6.80
C ARG A 38 11.72 -9.30 5.34
N THR A 39 10.76 -9.10 4.42
CA THR A 39 11.05 -9.00 2.99
C THR A 39 11.28 -7.55 2.59
N LEU A 40 12.09 -7.33 1.55
CA LEU A 40 12.27 -6.01 0.96
C LEU A 40 10.93 -5.48 0.41
N PRO A 41 10.71 -4.14 0.46
CA PRO A 41 9.57 -3.54 -0.19
C PRO A 41 9.51 -3.85 -1.68
N PRO A 42 8.31 -4.07 -2.26
CA PRO A 42 8.18 -4.20 -3.70
C PRO A 42 8.64 -2.92 -4.40
N LEU A 43 9.34 -3.09 -5.52
CA LEU A 43 9.61 -1.98 -6.44
C LEU A 43 8.33 -1.67 -7.21
N LEU A 44 7.95 -0.39 -7.22
CA LEU A 44 6.71 0.10 -7.81
C LEU A 44 7.02 1.07 -8.95
N GLU A 45 6.28 0.96 -10.04
CA GLU A 45 6.32 1.89 -11.17
C GLU A 45 5.12 2.84 -11.07
N PHE A 46 5.40 4.14 -10.91
CA PHE A 46 4.38 5.19 -10.85
C PHE A 46 4.22 5.82 -12.25
N ARG A 47 3.09 5.55 -12.90
CA ARG A 47 2.74 6.14 -14.20
C ARG A 47 1.81 7.32 -14.01
N TYR A 48 2.34 8.50 -14.27
CA TYR A 48 1.63 9.77 -14.07
C TYR A 48 0.39 9.86 -14.96
N ILE A 49 -0.69 10.41 -14.39
CA ILE A 49 -1.94 10.69 -15.11
C ILE A 49 -2.18 12.20 -15.15
N SER A 50 -2.31 12.82 -13.98
CA SER A 50 -2.63 14.24 -13.83
C SER A 50 -2.27 14.75 -12.44
N LYS A 51 -2.46 16.04 -12.20
CA LYS A 51 -2.31 16.67 -10.88
C LYS A 51 -3.37 17.73 -10.66
N THR A 52 -3.71 17.95 -9.40
CA THR A 52 -4.39 19.16 -8.91
C THR A 52 -3.36 20.06 -8.23
N GLU A 53 -3.82 21.08 -7.53
CA GLU A 53 -2.96 21.97 -6.74
C GLU A 53 -2.23 21.23 -5.61
N ASP A 54 -2.93 20.29 -4.96
CA ASP A 54 -2.51 19.59 -3.75
C ASP A 54 -2.27 18.09 -3.94
N ARG A 55 -2.59 17.52 -5.11
CA ARG A 55 -2.59 16.07 -5.31
C ARG A 55 -2.01 15.64 -6.64
N LEU A 56 -1.43 14.44 -6.66
CA LEU A 56 -0.89 13.81 -7.86
C LEU A 56 -1.64 12.50 -8.13
N HIS A 57 -2.01 12.26 -9.37
CA HIS A 57 -2.76 11.08 -9.79
C HIS A 57 -1.87 10.14 -10.60
N TYR A 58 -1.83 8.87 -10.20
CA TYR A 58 -0.99 7.85 -10.80
C TYR A 58 -1.75 6.54 -11.03
N HIS A 59 -1.32 5.79 -12.03
CA HIS A 59 -1.41 4.34 -11.99
C HIS A 59 -0.14 3.80 -11.35
N ILE A 60 -0.29 2.86 -10.41
CA ILE A 60 0.84 2.25 -9.71
C ILE A 60 0.90 0.79 -10.15
N HIS A 61 2.01 0.39 -10.75
CA HIS A 61 2.26 -0.97 -11.22
C HIS A 61 3.35 -1.64 -10.39
N LEU A 62 3.35 -2.96 -10.38
CA LEU A 62 4.47 -3.72 -9.85
C LEU A 62 5.61 -3.71 -10.87
N TRP A 63 6.83 -3.35 -10.44
CA TRP A 63 7.98 -3.26 -11.34
C TRP A 63 8.25 -4.59 -12.06
N GLY A 64 8.47 -4.55 -13.37
CA GLY A 64 8.67 -5.72 -14.22
C GLY A 64 7.41 -6.54 -14.51
N GLN A 65 6.24 -6.14 -13.99
CA GLN A 65 4.95 -6.78 -14.22
C GLN A 65 3.90 -5.71 -14.62
N PRO A 66 3.99 -5.18 -15.87
CA PRO A 66 3.17 -4.05 -16.30
C PRO A 66 1.67 -4.36 -16.35
N ASP A 67 1.30 -5.63 -16.43
CA ASP A 67 -0.08 -6.11 -16.36
C ASP A 67 -0.63 -6.10 -14.93
N LYS A 68 0.21 -6.03 -13.89
CA LYS A 68 -0.20 -5.98 -12.49
C LYS A 68 -0.27 -4.55 -11.98
N LYS A 69 -1.49 -4.09 -11.71
CA LYS A 69 -1.79 -2.73 -11.26
C LYS A 69 -2.38 -2.74 -9.86
N LEU A 70 -1.95 -1.79 -9.03
CA LEU A 70 -2.50 -1.60 -7.69
C LEU A 70 -3.98 -1.22 -7.81
N GLY A 71 -4.84 -1.96 -7.13
CA GLY A 71 -6.26 -1.73 -7.05
C GLY A 71 -6.80 -2.04 -5.66
N VAL A 72 -8.12 -1.90 -5.54
CA VAL A 72 -8.85 -2.14 -4.29
C VAL A 72 -9.76 -3.35 -4.47
N SER A 73 -9.66 -4.33 -3.59
CA SER A 73 -10.57 -5.48 -3.57
C SER A 73 -11.99 -5.05 -3.20
N ARG A 74 -12.98 -5.94 -3.39
CA ARG A 74 -14.38 -5.69 -2.97
C ARG A 74 -14.50 -5.27 -1.49
N ASN A 75 -13.69 -5.86 -0.62
CA ASN A 75 -13.65 -5.59 0.82
C ASN A 75 -12.61 -4.53 1.23
N GLY A 76 -12.07 -3.77 0.28
CA GLY A 76 -11.27 -2.57 0.53
C GLY A 76 -9.77 -2.79 0.66
N TYR A 77 -9.27 -4.02 0.46
CA TYR A 77 -7.84 -4.32 0.60
C TYR A 77 -7.05 -3.92 -0.64
N LEU A 78 -5.82 -3.49 -0.43
CA LEU A 78 -4.92 -3.09 -1.51
C LEU A 78 -4.21 -4.31 -2.09
N GLY A 79 -4.19 -4.44 -3.41
CA GLY A 79 -3.41 -5.49 -4.06
C GLY A 79 -3.13 -5.23 -5.53
N PHE A 80 -2.20 -5.99 -6.10
CA PHE A 80 -1.83 -5.89 -7.50
C PHE A 80 -2.57 -6.93 -8.33
N TYR A 81 -3.54 -6.46 -9.11
CA TYR A 81 -4.41 -7.31 -9.93
C TYR A 81 -4.05 -7.18 -11.42
N LYS A 82 -4.36 -8.20 -12.21
CA LYS A 82 -4.13 -8.16 -13.65
C LYS A 82 -5.05 -7.14 -14.35
N TYR A 83 -4.49 -6.47 -15.36
CA TYR A 83 -4.95 -5.24 -16.01
C TYR A 83 -6.43 -5.14 -16.37
N ALA A 84 -7.09 -6.25 -16.71
CA ALA A 84 -8.49 -6.26 -17.16
C ALA A 84 -9.50 -5.83 -16.06
N GLU A 85 -9.08 -5.72 -14.79
CA GLU A 85 -10.00 -5.49 -13.66
C GLU A 85 -9.78 -4.15 -12.91
N VAL A 86 -8.76 -3.36 -13.24
CA VAL A 86 -8.42 -2.14 -12.46
C VAL A 86 -8.25 -0.91 -13.34
N THR A 87 -9.33 -0.12 -13.47
CA THR A 87 -9.29 1.21 -14.10
C THR A 87 -8.78 2.29 -13.17
N ASP A 88 -8.88 2.06 -11.86
CA ASP A 88 -8.78 3.10 -10.85
C ASP A 88 -7.38 3.71 -10.77
N TYR A 89 -7.32 5.01 -10.55
CA TYR A 89 -6.07 5.70 -10.24
C TYR A 89 -5.92 5.86 -8.73
N TRP A 90 -4.67 6.09 -8.32
CA TRP A 90 -4.29 6.38 -6.96
C TRP A 90 -3.91 7.84 -6.84
N VAL A 91 -4.27 8.43 -5.71
CA VAL A 91 -3.98 9.82 -5.38
C VAL A 91 -2.88 9.83 -4.34
N ILE A 92 -1.80 10.54 -4.66
CA ILE A 92 -0.75 10.89 -3.71
C ILE A 92 -1.08 12.28 -3.20
N GLU A 93 -1.32 12.38 -1.89
CA GLU A 93 -1.49 13.63 -1.16
C GLU A 93 -0.18 13.92 -0.40
N PRO A 94 0.68 14.81 -0.93
CA PRO A 94 1.94 15.18 -0.31
C PRO A 94 1.71 15.83 1.06
N LEU A 95 2.49 15.41 2.06
CA LEU A 95 2.53 16.07 3.37
C LEU A 95 3.77 16.95 3.48
N HIS A 96 4.95 16.38 3.21
CA HIS A 96 6.22 17.10 3.17
C HIS A 96 7.30 16.26 2.49
N LEU A 97 8.40 16.91 2.09
CA LEU A 97 9.61 16.24 1.64
C LEU A 97 10.57 16.11 2.83
N LEU A 98 11.13 14.91 3.03
CA LEU A 98 12.11 14.64 4.07
C LEU A 98 13.29 13.87 3.46
N ASN A 99 14.49 14.44 3.49
CA ASN A 99 15.72 13.76 3.02
C ASN A 99 15.63 13.17 1.60
N GLY A 100 14.90 13.82 0.69
CA GLY A 100 14.71 13.34 -0.69
C GLY A 100 13.61 12.29 -0.85
N SER A 101 12.96 11.88 0.24
CA SER A 101 11.73 11.09 0.26
C SER A 101 10.49 11.99 0.28
N LEU A 102 9.42 11.52 -0.35
CA LEU A 102 8.09 12.11 -0.23
C LEU A 102 7.30 11.41 0.88
N ILE A 103 6.93 12.17 1.89
CA ILE A 103 6.01 11.74 2.94
C ILE A 103 4.59 12.12 2.50
N CYS A 104 3.70 11.13 2.41
CA CYS A 104 2.37 11.32 1.82
C CYS A 104 1.30 10.41 2.43
N HIS A 105 0.04 10.82 2.26
CA HIS A 105 -1.07 9.88 2.29
C HIS A 105 -1.30 9.30 0.90
N LEU A 106 -1.62 8.01 0.87
CA LEU A 106 -2.11 7.32 -0.31
C LEU A 106 -3.63 7.24 -0.21
N ARG A 107 -4.34 7.62 -1.29
CA ARG A 107 -5.80 7.55 -1.36
C ARG A 107 -6.26 6.86 -2.63
N ASP A 108 -7.40 6.19 -2.56
CA ASP A 108 -8.05 5.66 -3.76
C ASP A 108 -8.69 6.78 -4.61
N GLN A 109 -9.21 6.42 -5.77
CA GLN A 109 -9.90 7.36 -6.66
C GLN A 109 -11.15 8.02 -6.03
N SER A 110 -11.74 7.39 -5.01
CA SER A 110 -12.91 7.94 -4.29
C SER A 110 -12.53 8.91 -3.17
N GLY A 111 -11.22 9.08 -2.92
CA GLY A 111 -10.67 9.96 -1.90
C GLY A 111 -10.49 9.30 -0.53
N GLN A 112 -10.74 8.00 -0.40
CA GLN A 112 -10.53 7.24 0.83
C GLN A 112 -9.04 7.03 1.08
N SER A 113 -8.57 7.44 2.26
CA SER A 113 -7.18 7.25 2.68
C SER A 113 -6.91 5.80 3.07
N VAL A 114 -5.73 5.32 2.72
CA VAL A 114 -5.27 3.99 3.09
C VAL A 114 -4.96 3.95 4.59
N GLY A 115 -5.53 2.95 5.27
CA GLY A 115 -5.26 2.61 6.65
C GLY A 115 -4.67 1.22 6.81
N ALA A 116 -4.10 0.98 7.99
CA ALA A 116 -3.58 -0.31 8.42
C ALA A 116 -4.49 -0.93 9.49
N ILE A 117 -4.92 -2.17 9.27
CA ILE A 117 -5.77 -2.90 10.22
C ILE A 117 -4.88 -3.51 11.31
N ASP A 118 -5.28 -3.33 12.57
CA ASP A 118 -4.64 -3.90 13.76
C ASP A 118 -3.12 -3.67 13.89
N TYR A 119 -2.61 -2.60 13.26
CA TYR A 119 -1.24 -2.16 13.39
C TYR A 119 -1.00 -1.55 14.78
N LYS A 120 -0.19 -2.22 15.62
CA LYS A 120 0.30 -1.70 16.91
C LYS A 120 1.70 -1.11 16.74
N ARG A 121 1.94 0.07 17.30
CA ARG A 121 3.19 0.85 17.15
C ARG A 121 4.31 0.44 18.13
N ASP A 122 4.09 -0.61 18.90
CA ASP A 122 4.88 -0.90 20.10
C ASP A 122 6.07 -1.80 19.73
N GLU A 123 7.23 -1.54 20.33
CA GLU A 123 8.61 -1.98 19.99
C GLU A 123 8.88 -3.49 19.75
N TYR A 124 7.90 -4.36 19.94
CA TYR A 124 8.06 -5.80 19.77
C TYR A 124 6.81 -6.41 19.15
N GLN A 125 6.76 -6.48 17.82
CA GLN A 125 6.62 -7.73 17.07
C GLN A 125 6.30 -7.45 15.60
N GLU A 126 6.71 -8.40 14.78
CA GLU A 126 6.64 -8.52 13.33
C GLU A 126 5.19 -8.52 12.79
N THR A 127 4.42 -7.52 13.16
CA THR A 127 2.98 -7.49 12.94
C THR A 127 2.72 -7.23 11.47
N LEU A 128 2.15 -8.21 10.80
CA LEU A 128 1.66 -8.07 9.45
C LEU A 128 0.34 -7.32 9.51
N ALA A 129 0.30 -6.09 9.04
CA ALA A 129 -0.95 -5.33 9.01
C ALA A 129 -1.47 -5.22 7.58
N PRO A 130 -2.67 -5.75 7.29
CA PRO A 130 -3.31 -5.56 6.00
C PRO A 130 -3.60 -4.08 5.77
N LEU A 131 -3.35 -3.60 4.54
CA LEU A 131 -3.75 -2.25 4.13
C LEU A 131 -5.18 -2.27 3.57
N ASN A 132 -5.97 -1.28 3.95
CA ASN A 132 -7.37 -1.17 3.55
C ASN A 132 -7.81 0.30 3.40
N VAL A 133 -8.71 0.61 2.47
CA VAL A 133 -9.25 1.98 2.28
C VAL A 133 -10.52 2.27 3.08
N LYS A 134 -11.14 1.24 3.66
CA LYS A 134 -12.39 1.33 4.45
C LYS A 134 -12.19 1.11 5.95
N LYS A 135 -11.08 0.49 6.34
CA LYS A 135 -10.79 0.05 7.72
C LYS A 135 -9.36 0.41 8.12
N GLY A 136 -9.11 0.41 9.43
CA GLY A 136 -7.78 0.60 10.00
C GLY A 136 -7.45 2.05 10.34
N GLN A 137 -6.31 2.25 11.00
CA GLN A 137 -5.79 3.58 11.28
C GLN A 137 -5.11 4.13 10.02
N ILE A 138 -5.43 5.36 9.61
CA ILE A 138 -4.76 6.02 8.47
C ILE A 138 -3.25 6.04 8.71
N VAL A 139 -2.49 5.62 7.70
CA VAL A 139 -1.04 5.59 7.75
C VAL A 139 -0.42 6.57 6.76
N THR A 140 0.82 6.92 7.04
CA THR A 140 1.64 7.80 6.19
C THR A 140 2.74 6.97 5.54
N PHE A 141 2.92 7.17 4.25
CA PHE A 141 3.93 6.47 3.47
C PHE A 141 5.12 7.37 3.18
N ASP A 142 6.31 6.77 3.22
CA ASP A 142 7.54 7.29 2.65
C ASP A 142 7.77 6.65 1.27
N LEU A 143 7.72 7.49 0.25
CA LEU A 143 8.08 7.19 -1.13
C LEU A 143 9.51 7.68 -1.40
N THR A 144 10.44 6.74 -1.36
CA THR A 144 11.83 6.95 -1.76
C THR A 144 12.03 6.53 -3.21
N LYS A 145 12.72 7.35 -4.01
CA LYS A 145 13.13 7.02 -5.36
C LYS A 145 14.27 5.99 -5.33
N TYR A 146 14.16 4.95 -6.15
CA TYR A 146 15.20 3.94 -6.39
C TYR A 146 15.83 4.13 -7.78
#